data_AF-A0A345M1U5-F1
#
_entry.id   AF-A0A345M1U5-F1
#
_cell.length_a   1.000
_cell.length_b   1.000
_cell.length_c   1.000
_cell.angle_alpha   90.00
_cell.angle_beta   90.00
_cell.angle_gamma   90.00
#
_symmetry.space_group_name_H-M   'P 1'
#
loop_
_entity.id
_entity.type
_entity.pdbx_description
1 polymer ?
#
loop_
_entity_poly.entity_id
_entity_poly.type
_entity_poly.pdbx_seq_one_letter_code
_entity_poly.pdbx_strand_id
1 'polypeptide(L)'
;MTKKLINPTSVFNSLQYGFSQAVETTGTRQLFLSGQVGVNAAEETVAGGIYEQTVQSLINIEHVLHEAGGDLSHVAMLRIYIKEGFNSHEEQADIARALKEKFPNMPPASSWVIVSGLSLPEWLIEIEAHAVLN
;
A
#
# COMPACT_ATOMS: atom_id res chain seq x y z
N MET A 1 -2.71 -4.78 -18.74
CA MET A 1 -1.79 -3.64 -18.71
C MET A 1 -0.37 -4.18 -18.69
N THR A 2 0.65 -3.42 -19.09
CA THR A 2 2.04 -3.77 -18.73
C THR A 2 2.48 -2.91 -17.55
N LYS A 3 3.29 -3.48 -16.66
CA LYS A 3 3.91 -2.78 -15.54
C LYS A 3 5.39 -3.11 -15.54
N LYS A 4 6.23 -2.08 -15.63
CA LYS A 4 7.68 -2.19 -15.64
C LYS A 4 8.24 -1.46 -14.43
N LEU A 5 9.03 -2.17 -13.64
CA LEU A 5 9.70 -1.61 -12.47
C LEU A 5 11.01 -0.97 -12.90
N ILE A 6 11.34 0.18 -12.32
CA ILE A 6 12.57 0.92 -12.60
C ILE A 6 13.27 1.11 -11.25
N ASN A 7 14.37 0.38 -11.03
CA ASN A 7 15.12 0.37 -9.77
C ASN A 7 16.64 0.47 -10.07
N PRO A 8 17.17 1.66 -10.37
CA PRO A 8 18.58 1.82 -10.71
C PRO A 8 19.47 1.67 -9.47
N THR A 9 20.71 1.22 -9.67
CA THR A 9 21.70 1.07 -8.59
C THR A 9 22.29 2.40 -8.12
N SER A 10 21.97 3.51 -8.79
CA SER A 10 22.39 4.87 -8.42
C SER A 10 21.56 5.47 -7.27
N VAL A 11 20.54 4.78 -6.79
CA VAL A 11 19.73 5.13 -5.61
C VAL A 11 19.64 3.93 -4.66
N PHE A 12 19.19 4.16 -3.43
CA PHE A 12 19.08 3.09 -2.43
C PHE A 12 18.17 1.95 -2.91
N ASN A 13 18.46 0.73 -2.45
CA ASN A 13 17.62 -0.43 -2.77
C ASN A 13 16.29 -0.34 -2.01
N SER A 14 15.22 0.07 -2.69
CA SER A 14 13.87 0.19 -2.11
C SER A 14 13.14 -1.15 -1.99
N LEU A 15 13.55 -2.17 -2.74
CA LEU A 15 12.86 -3.47 -2.77
C LEU A 15 12.88 -4.17 -1.40
N GLN A 16 13.91 -3.93 -0.58
CA GLN A 16 13.98 -4.46 0.80
C GLN A 16 12.83 -3.96 1.69
N TYR A 17 12.22 -2.82 1.33
CA TYR A 17 11.09 -2.18 2.01
C TYR A 17 9.74 -2.41 1.30
N GLY A 18 9.71 -3.16 0.20
CA GLY A 18 8.46 -3.54 -0.49
C GLY A 18 7.94 -2.53 -1.51
N PHE A 19 8.78 -1.63 -2.05
CA PHE A 19 8.38 -0.69 -3.12
C PHE A 19 9.46 -0.53 -4.21
N SER A 20 9.04 -0.11 -5.40
CA SER A 20 9.94 0.26 -6.50
C SER A 20 10.20 1.77 -6.52
N GLN A 21 11.40 2.18 -6.94
CA GLN A 21 11.75 3.61 -7.10
C GLN A 21 10.84 4.31 -8.12
N ALA A 22 10.52 3.62 -9.22
CA ALA A 22 9.51 4.05 -10.17
C ALA A 22 8.80 2.86 -10.82
N VAL A 23 7.60 3.13 -11.31
CA VAL A 23 6.78 2.18 -12.08
C VAL A 23 6.31 2.87 -13.35
N GLU A 24 6.53 2.22 -14.48
CA GLU A 24 5.99 2.59 -15.79
C GLU A 24 4.84 1.64 -16.14
N THR A 25 3.67 2.18 -16.49
CA THR A 25 2.49 1.37 -16.85
C THR A 25 1.96 1.69 -18.23
N THR A 26 1.47 0.68 -18.94
CA THR A 26 0.63 0.86 -20.14
C THR A 26 -0.77 0.31 -19.88
N GLY A 27 -1.80 1.09 -20.17
CA GLY A 27 -3.20 0.71 -19.98
C GLY A 27 -4.11 1.86 -20.37
N THR A 28 -5.41 1.59 -20.42
CA THR A 28 -6.44 2.50 -20.94
C THR A 28 -7.33 3.05 -19.84
N ARG A 29 -7.41 2.36 -18.69
CA ARG A 29 -8.28 2.69 -17.57
C ARG A 29 -7.46 3.02 -16.34
N GLN A 30 -7.74 4.17 -15.75
CA GLN A 30 -7.17 4.62 -14.49
C GLN A 30 -8.18 4.37 -13.38
N LEU A 31 -7.75 3.78 -12.28
CA LEU A 31 -8.58 3.54 -11.11
C LEU A 31 -7.93 4.18 -9.89
N PHE A 32 -8.62 5.16 -9.34
CA PHE A 32 -8.22 5.87 -8.13
C PHE A 32 -9.04 5.32 -6.98
N LEU A 33 -8.38 4.69 -6.00
CA LEU A 33 -9.04 4.16 -4.83
C LEU A 33 -8.98 5.19 -3.72
N SER A 34 -10.07 5.32 -2.95
CA SER A 34 -10.03 6.02 -1.66
C SER A 34 -9.05 5.33 -0.71
N GLY A 35 -8.51 6.09 0.26
CA GLY A 35 -7.68 5.54 1.32
C GLY A 35 -8.36 4.39 2.05
N GLN A 36 -7.67 3.25 2.11
CA GLN A 36 -8.12 2.09 2.86
C GLN A 36 -7.39 2.05 4.20
N VAL A 37 -8.13 1.74 5.26
CA VAL A 37 -7.64 1.62 6.64
C VAL A 37 -7.80 0.18 7.14
N GLY A 38 -7.29 -0.09 8.34
CA GLY A 38 -7.37 -1.40 9.00
C GLY A 38 -8.77 -1.76 9.52
N VAL A 39 -9.81 -1.56 8.71
CA VAL A 39 -11.21 -1.83 9.04
C VAL A 39 -11.72 -3.00 8.19
N ASN A 40 -12.45 -3.94 8.80
CA ASN A 40 -13.02 -5.10 8.10
C ASN A 40 -14.39 -4.78 7.47
N ALA A 41 -15.00 -5.74 6.78
CA ALA A 41 -16.31 -5.57 6.14
C ALA A 41 -17.49 -5.41 7.13
N ALA A 42 -17.28 -5.68 8.43
CA ALA A 42 -18.24 -5.45 9.50
C ALA A 42 -18.07 -4.04 10.14
N GLU A 43 -17.26 -3.18 9.53
CA GLU A 43 -16.94 -1.83 10.01
C GLU A 43 -16.16 -1.80 11.34
N GLU A 44 -15.44 -2.88 11.65
CA GLU A 44 -14.63 -2.99 12.86
C GLU A 44 -13.14 -2.80 12.55
N THR A 45 -12.45 -2.01 13.35
CA THR A 45 -10.98 -1.95 13.30
C THR A 45 -10.40 -3.29 13.74
N VAL A 46 -9.52 -3.86 12.92
CA VAL A 46 -8.87 -5.13 13.25
C VAL A 46 -7.98 -4.98 14.48
N ALA A 47 -8.04 -5.98 15.36
CA ALA A 47 -7.17 -6.05 16.52
C ALA A 47 -5.70 -6.26 16.10
N GLY A 48 -4.77 -5.86 16.97
CA GLY A 48 -3.34 -5.93 16.72
C GLY A 48 -2.71 -4.56 16.65
N GLY A 49 -1.63 -4.45 15.88
CA GLY A 49 -0.87 -3.23 15.69
C GLY A 49 -0.83 -2.80 14.22
N ILE A 50 0.24 -2.09 13.88
CA ILE A 50 0.38 -1.51 12.55
C ILE A 50 0.48 -2.57 11.46
N TYR A 51 1.05 -3.75 11.76
CA TYR A 51 1.11 -4.86 10.81
C TYR A 51 -0.29 -5.33 10.41
N GLU A 52 -1.13 -5.70 11.37
CA GLU A 52 -2.48 -6.22 11.12
C GLU A 52 -3.33 -5.19 10.36
N GLN A 53 -3.25 -3.91 10.76
CA GLN A 53 -3.96 -2.84 10.05
C GLN A 53 -3.41 -2.60 8.63
N THR A 54 -2.10 -2.73 8.41
CA THR A 54 -1.50 -2.66 7.06
C THR A 54 -2.01 -3.80 6.17
N VAL A 55 -1.99 -5.04 6.68
CA VAL A 55 -2.49 -6.21 5.96
C VAL A 55 -3.96 -6.05 5.61
N GLN A 56 -4.79 -5.62 6.56
CA GLN A 56 -6.22 -5.40 6.31
C GLN A 56 -6.45 -4.29 5.28
N SER A 57 -5.71 -3.19 5.34
CA SER A 57 -5.80 -2.11 4.35
C SER A 57 -5.48 -2.61 2.93
N LEU A 58 -4.44 -3.45 2.79
CA LEU A 58 -4.07 -4.07 1.52
C LEU A 58 -5.10 -5.12 1.02
N ILE A 59 -5.73 -5.86 1.93
CA ILE A 59 -6.87 -6.76 1.61
C ILE A 59 -8.06 -5.95 1.08
N ASN A 60 -8.37 -4.80 1.70
CA ASN A 60 -9.46 -3.95 1.24
C ASN A 60 -9.17 -3.38 -0.15
N ILE A 61 -7.92 -2.95 -0.41
CA ILE A 61 -7.47 -2.54 -1.76
C ILE A 61 -7.68 -3.69 -2.76
N GLU A 62 -7.26 -4.90 -2.42
CA GLU A 62 -7.42 -6.09 -3.25
C GLU A 62 -8.91 -6.36 -3.58
N HIS A 63 -9.80 -6.28 -2.59
CA HIS A 63 -11.24 -6.44 -2.80
C HIS A 63 -11.82 -5.37 -3.74
N VAL A 64 -11.48 -4.09 -3.55
CA VAL A 64 -11.95 -3.00 -4.42
C VAL A 64 -11.44 -3.17 -5.86
N LEU A 65 -10.19 -3.63 -6.03
CA LEU A 65 -9.62 -3.92 -7.35
C LEU A 65 -10.36 -5.07 -8.03
N HIS A 66 -10.69 -6.14 -7.32
CA HIS A 66 -11.43 -7.27 -7.87
C HIS A 66 -12.80 -6.86 -8.41
N GLU A 67 -13.55 -5.99 -7.72
CA GLU A 67 -14.82 -5.44 -8.21
C GLU A 67 -14.66 -4.63 -9.51
N ALA A 68 -13.49 -4.02 -9.72
CA ALA A 68 -13.18 -3.29 -10.95
C ALA A 68 -12.59 -4.18 -12.07
N GLY A 69 -12.46 -5.49 -11.83
CA GLY A 69 -11.83 -6.47 -12.73
C GLY A 69 -10.30 -6.43 -12.76
N GLY A 70 -9.67 -5.89 -11.71
CA GLY A 70 -8.22 -5.86 -11.53
C GLY A 70 -7.77 -6.62 -10.28
N ASP A 71 -6.48 -6.59 -9.99
CA ASP A 71 -5.85 -7.20 -8.80
C ASP A 71 -4.64 -6.36 -8.35
N LEU A 72 -3.96 -6.76 -7.27
CA LEU A 72 -2.81 -6.01 -6.74
C LEU A 72 -1.66 -5.80 -7.75
N SER A 73 -1.52 -6.65 -8.77
CA SER A 73 -0.50 -6.47 -9.82
C SER A 73 -0.71 -5.21 -10.65
N HIS A 74 -1.95 -4.69 -10.68
CA HIS A 74 -2.36 -3.47 -11.39
C HIS A 74 -2.07 -2.18 -10.63
N VAL A 75 -1.70 -2.25 -9.34
CA VAL A 75 -1.39 -1.06 -8.53
C VAL A 75 -0.08 -0.44 -9.02
N ALA A 76 -0.11 0.81 -9.45
CA ALA A 76 1.07 1.56 -9.90
C ALA A 76 1.76 2.30 -8.75
N MET A 77 0.97 2.89 -7.85
CA MET A 77 1.45 3.74 -6.76
C MET A 77 0.63 3.51 -5.48
N LEU A 78 1.31 3.53 -4.33
CA LEU A 78 0.70 3.63 -3.01
C LEU A 78 1.10 4.94 -2.32
N ARG A 79 0.15 5.62 -1.66
CA ARG A 79 0.46 6.66 -0.67
C ARG A 79 0.11 6.11 0.70
N ILE A 80 1.10 6.07 1.58
CA ILE A 80 1.02 5.42 2.88
C ILE A 80 1.14 6.51 3.94
N TYR A 81 0.05 6.74 4.65
CA TYR A 81 -0.04 7.71 5.75
C TYR A 81 0.02 6.95 7.07
N ILE A 82 1.04 7.23 7.87
CA ILE A 82 1.33 6.54 9.12
C ILE A 82 1.07 7.52 10.25
N LYS A 83 0.26 7.12 11.23
CA LYS A 83 -0.04 7.95 12.38
C LYS A 83 1.23 8.19 13.22
N GLU A 84 1.40 9.44 13.66
CA GLU A 84 2.45 9.81 14.60
C GLU A 84 2.43 8.91 15.85
N GLY A 85 3.61 8.47 16.28
CA GLY A 85 3.78 7.52 17.37
C GLY A 85 3.87 6.05 16.94
N PHE A 86 3.67 5.74 15.65
CA PHE A 86 3.80 4.39 15.08
C PHE A 86 4.86 4.32 13.97
N ASN A 87 5.98 5.02 14.17
CA ASN A 87 7.04 5.22 13.19
C ASN A 87 8.42 4.75 13.65
N SER A 88 8.48 3.91 14.68
CA SER A 88 9.71 3.24 15.11
C SER A 88 10.26 2.30 14.03
N HIS A 89 11.50 1.83 14.22
CA HIS A 89 12.12 0.90 13.28
C HIS A 89 11.37 -0.42 13.17
N GLU A 90 10.84 -0.94 14.28
CA GLU A 90 10.07 -2.19 14.31
C GLU A 90 8.75 -2.04 13.55
N GLU A 91 8.02 -0.95 13.79
CA GLU A 91 6.75 -0.65 13.10
C GLU A 91 6.95 -0.44 11.59
N GLN A 92 8.02 0.24 11.19
CA GLN A 92 8.37 0.37 9.77
C GLN A 92 8.76 -0.97 9.15
N ALA A 93 9.46 -1.84 9.88
CA ALA A 93 9.77 -3.18 9.42
C ALA A 93 8.51 -4.03 9.25
N ASP A 94 7.51 -3.86 10.11
CA ASP A 94 6.22 -4.53 10.02
C ASP A 94 5.39 -4.07 8.80
N ILE A 95 5.32 -2.76 8.52
CA ILE A 95 4.70 -2.26 7.29
C ILE A 95 5.43 -2.84 6.06
N ALA A 96 6.76 -2.79 6.05
CA ALA A 96 7.56 -3.32 4.95
C ALA A 96 7.36 -4.84 4.76
N ARG A 97 7.16 -5.58 5.85
CA ARG A 97 6.85 -7.01 5.82
C ARG A 97 5.51 -7.25 5.16
N ALA A 98 4.44 -6.56 5.58
CA ALA A 98 3.12 -6.67 4.96
C ALA A 98 3.15 -6.31 3.45
N LEU A 99 3.88 -5.26 3.07
CA LEU A 99 4.05 -4.88 1.66
C LEU A 99 4.76 -5.96 0.85
N LYS A 100 5.84 -6.55 1.37
CA LYS A 100 6.56 -7.64 0.68
C LYS A 100 5.72 -8.91 0.55
N GLU A 101 4.91 -9.23 1.54
CA GLU A 101 3.99 -10.36 1.50
C GLU A 101 2.89 -10.16 0.43
N LYS A 102 2.34 -8.95 0.33
CA LYS A 102 1.28 -8.62 -0.65
C LYS A 102 1.79 -8.29 -2.06
N PHE A 103 3.03 -7.83 -2.20
CA PHE A 103 3.66 -7.50 -3.47
C PHE A 103 5.02 -8.22 -3.66
N PRO A 104 5.05 -9.56 -3.75
CA PRO A 104 6.30 -10.32 -3.74
C PRO A 104 7.17 -10.12 -5.00
N ASN A 105 6.57 -9.78 -6.14
CA ASN A 105 7.27 -9.73 -7.43
C ASN A 105 7.28 -8.35 -8.09
N MET A 106 6.14 -7.63 -8.04
CA MET A 106 5.96 -6.36 -8.75
C MET A 106 5.48 -5.26 -7.81
N PRO A 107 6.30 -4.85 -6.83
CA PRO A 107 5.90 -3.84 -5.87
C PRO A 107 5.68 -2.48 -6.55
N PRO A 108 4.62 -1.74 -6.17
CA PRO A 108 4.30 -0.42 -6.71
C PRO A 108 5.35 0.62 -6.31
N ALA A 109 5.28 1.81 -6.90
CA ALA A 109 5.94 2.97 -6.30
C ALA A 109 5.24 3.33 -4.98
N SER A 110 5.94 3.98 -4.05
CA SER A 110 5.29 4.40 -2.81
C SER A 110 5.81 5.72 -2.23
N SER A 111 4.97 6.39 -1.46
CA SER A 111 5.36 7.49 -0.57
C SER A 111 4.90 7.16 0.85
N TRP A 112 5.78 7.40 1.83
CA TRP A 112 5.54 7.13 3.24
C TRP A 112 5.58 8.45 3.99
N VAL A 113 4.50 8.80 4.67
CA VAL A 113 4.35 10.11 5.32
C VAL A 113 3.84 9.90 6.74
N ILE A 114 4.53 10.49 7.70
CA ILE A 114 4.02 10.57 9.08
C ILE A 114 3.03 11.72 9.16
N VAL A 115 1.81 11.43 9.65
CA VAL A 115 0.74 12.40 9.83
C VAL A 115 0.35 12.50 11.30
N SER A 116 -0.13 13.67 11.75
CA SER A 116 -0.51 13.89 13.15
C SER A 116 -1.67 12.99 13.63
N GLY A 117 -2.45 12.45 12.71
CA GLY A 117 -3.61 11.61 13.00
C GLY A 117 -4.32 11.17 11.72
N LEU A 118 -5.19 10.18 11.87
CA LEU A 118 -6.14 9.72 10.86
C LEU A 118 -7.56 10.06 11.30
N SER A 119 -8.57 9.73 10.48
CA SER A 119 -9.95 10.14 10.75
C SER A 119 -10.51 9.60 12.07
N LEU A 120 -10.08 8.43 12.53
CA LEU A 120 -10.41 7.88 13.84
C LEU A 120 -9.13 7.58 14.64
N PRO A 121 -9.16 7.72 15.98
CA PRO A 121 -7.97 7.60 16.82
C PRO A 121 -7.36 6.20 16.84
N GLU A 122 -8.15 5.15 16.64
CA GLU A 122 -7.70 3.74 16.62
C GLU A 122 -7.01 3.33 15.31
N TRP A 123 -7.09 4.16 14.26
CA TRP A 123 -6.43 3.89 12.98
C TRP A 123 -4.97 4.31 13.04
N LEU A 124 -4.09 3.40 12.63
CA LEU A 124 -2.64 3.55 12.69
C LEU A 124 -2.04 3.84 11.31
N ILE A 125 -2.71 3.39 10.26
CA ILE A 125 -2.26 3.51 8.88
C ILE A 125 -3.45 3.68 7.94
N GLU A 126 -3.26 4.49 6.91
CA GLU A 126 -4.17 4.63 5.76
C GLU A 126 -3.35 4.50 4.48
N ILE A 127 -3.84 3.70 3.52
CA ILE A 127 -3.18 3.40 2.26
C ILE A 127 -4.10 3.78 1.10
N GLU A 128 -3.70 4.79 0.34
CA GLU A 128 -4.32 5.14 -0.93
C GLU A 128 -3.62 4.38 -2.07
N ALA A 129 -4.40 3.83 -3.01
CA ALA A 129 -3.87 3.11 -4.16
C ALA A 129 -4.32 3.75 -5.48
N HIS A 130 -3.38 3.83 -6.41
CA HIS A 130 -3.65 4.18 -7.80
C HIS A 130 -3.28 3.00 -8.68
N ALA A 131 -4.28 2.45 -9.39
CA ALA A 131 -4.12 1.31 -10.29
C ALA A 131 -4.41 1.67 -11.75
N VAL A 132 -3.83 0.89 -12.66
CA VAL A 132 -4.01 1.01 -14.11
C VAL A 132 -4.48 -0.33 -14.66
N LEU A 133 -5.55 -0.32 -15.46
CA LEU A 133 -6.19 -1.49 -16.06
C LEU A 133 -6.22 -1.37 -17.60
N ASN A 134 -6.59 -2.47 -18.26
CA ASN A 134 -6.90 -2.50 -19.70
C ASN A 134 -8.37 -2.23 -19.99
#